data_AF-A0A178AU28-F1
#
_entry.id   AF-A0A178AU28-F1
#
_cell.length_a   1.000
_cell.length_b   1.000
_cell.length_c   1.000
_cell.angle_alpha   90.00
_cell.angle_beta   90.00
_cell.angle_gamma   90.00
#
_symmetry.space_group_name_H-M   'P 1'
#
loop_
_entity.id
_entity.type
_entity.pdbx_description
1 polymer ?
#
loop_
_entity_poly.entity_id
_entity_poly.type
_entity_poly.pdbx_seq_one_letter_code
_entity_poly.pdbx_strand_id
1 'polypeptide(L)'
;MTTSAPFSKAVVKAMQKLYPKALADNSWDNTGLLLEAPFVPARRQSNTVLLTIDLTKAVADEAIALESSIVIAYHPIIFRGLKSITLANTQQQTLLRLASHGISVYSPHTAVDAAPGGLGDWLADIVTGTKAQQNDGVSEAESDQQQGSKPDPDDPFIERKRPSITLNHHPSQTTLRLAKLPATTATTATVPHTRRPVVPQSPELESHPGAGMGRIVEFSKPQPLTALLDRIGKGLNNPKGFPIAIPQNSTISDIEIRSVGICAGSGASLLSNLDVDLLFTGEMSHHEALAAIEKGQVVINLFHSNSERGFLAEVLLGQLEEAVETEWKQVREEFKDNEELNDALADEEFEVVVSEVDRDPYGIVVLKPEAE
;
A
#
# COMPACT_ATOMS: atom_id res chain seq x y z
N MET A 1 23.01 21.50 -18.97
CA MET A 1 21.86 21.91 -18.11
C MET A 1 21.66 20.80 -17.08
N THR A 2 21.21 21.09 -15.86
CA THR A 2 20.84 20.03 -14.92
C THR A 2 19.52 19.40 -15.38
N THR A 3 19.51 18.12 -15.71
CA THR A 3 18.31 17.38 -16.15
C THR A 3 18.02 16.23 -15.19
N SER A 4 16.79 15.72 -15.15
CA SER A 4 16.49 14.42 -14.53
C SER A 4 16.81 13.26 -15.44
N ALA A 5 16.96 12.06 -14.85
CA ALA A 5 17.25 10.85 -15.58
C ALA A 5 16.09 10.54 -16.55
N PRO A 6 16.36 10.19 -17.82
CA PRO A 6 15.29 9.92 -18.79
C PRO A 6 14.33 8.83 -18.30
N PHE A 7 14.85 7.76 -17.70
CA PHE A 7 14.02 6.69 -17.16
C PHE A 7 13.08 7.19 -16.04
N SER A 8 13.58 7.98 -15.07
CA SER A 8 12.74 8.58 -14.03
C SER A 8 11.62 9.45 -14.62
N LYS A 9 11.86 10.15 -15.74
CA LYS A 9 10.80 10.91 -16.43
C LYS A 9 9.71 10.01 -17.00
N ALA A 10 10.07 8.86 -17.58
CA ALA A 10 9.11 7.88 -18.07
C ALA A 10 8.23 7.35 -16.93
N VAL A 11 8.85 7.04 -15.78
CA VAL A 11 8.13 6.58 -14.58
C VAL A 11 7.18 7.65 -14.04
N VAL A 12 7.61 8.91 -13.99
CA VAL A 12 6.73 10.03 -13.58
C VAL A 12 5.55 10.20 -14.54
N LYS A 13 5.78 10.13 -15.86
CA LYS A 13 4.71 10.18 -16.87
C LYS A 13 3.74 9.01 -16.71
N ALA A 14 4.25 7.81 -16.45
CA ALA A 14 3.45 6.60 -16.23
C ALA A 14 2.54 6.76 -15.00
N MET A 15 3.11 7.19 -13.87
CA MET A 15 2.35 7.47 -12.65
C MET A 15 1.29 8.55 -12.86
N GLN A 16 1.60 9.63 -13.59
CA GLN A 16 0.63 10.70 -13.89
C GLN A 16 -0.49 10.25 -14.83
N LYS A 17 -0.26 9.22 -15.65
CA LYS A 17 -1.30 8.62 -16.51
C LYS A 17 -2.21 7.69 -15.73
N LEU A 18 -1.65 6.84 -14.85
CA LEU A 18 -2.40 5.91 -14.00
C LEU A 18 -3.16 6.62 -12.88
N TYR A 19 -2.50 7.60 -12.22
CA TYR A 19 -3.01 8.31 -11.06
C TYR A 19 -2.72 9.82 -11.21
N PRO A 20 -3.50 10.53 -12.03
CA PRO A 20 -3.28 11.96 -12.25
C PRO A 20 -3.35 12.74 -10.95
N LYS A 21 -2.44 13.71 -10.77
CA LYS A 21 -2.44 14.61 -9.60
C LYS A 21 -3.77 15.34 -9.37
N ALA A 22 -4.56 15.52 -10.42
CA ALA A 22 -5.90 16.12 -10.33
C ALA A 22 -6.89 15.30 -9.49
N LEU A 23 -6.61 14.01 -9.25
CA LEU A 23 -7.40 13.14 -8.37
C LEU A 23 -7.01 13.26 -6.89
N ALA A 24 -5.82 13.80 -6.59
CA ALA A 24 -5.37 13.98 -5.22
C ALA A 24 -6.17 15.08 -4.50
N ASP A 25 -6.29 14.97 -3.17
CA ASP A 25 -6.90 16.00 -2.34
C ASP A 25 -6.06 17.29 -2.38
N ASN A 26 -6.62 18.33 -2.99
CA ASN A 26 -5.92 19.59 -3.21
C ASN A 26 -5.82 20.49 -1.97
N SER A 27 -6.45 20.13 -0.86
CA SER A 27 -6.53 20.97 0.34
C SER A 27 -5.42 20.70 1.34
N TRP A 28 -4.88 19.48 1.37
CA TRP A 28 -3.85 19.08 2.32
C TRP A 28 -2.79 18.11 1.79
N ASP A 29 -3.03 17.42 0.66
CA ASP A 29 -2.10 16.42 0.17
C ASP A 29 -0.88 17.02 -0.54
N ASN A 30 0.23 16.27 -0.57
CA ASN A 30 1.41 16.58 -1.35
C ASN A 30 1.78 15.43 -2.31
N THR A 31 0.92 15.24 -3.32
CA THR A 31 1.12 14.26 -4.40
C THR A 31 2.02 14.81 -5.52
N GLY A 32 2.90 13.96 -6.06
CA GLY A 32 3.73 14.21 -7.25
C GLY A 32 5.21 13.89 -7.05
N LEU A 33 6.06 14.47 -7.90
CA LEU A 33 7.52 14.38 -7.80
C LEU A 33 8.01 15.30 -6.67
N LEU A 34 8.40 14.71 -5.54
CA LEU A 34 8.76 15.45 -4.32
C LEU A 34 10.26 15.69 -4.19
N LEU A 35 11.07 14.79 -4.75
CA LEU A 35 12.50 14.96 -4.89
C LEU A 35 12.90 14.61 -6.32
N GLU A 36 13.42 15.59 -7.07
CA GLU A 36 14.01 15.35 -8.38
C GLU A 36 15.54 15.40 -8.25
N ALA A 37 16.19 14.26 -8.46
CA ALA A 37 17.63 14.17 -8.37
C ALA A 37 18.29 14.54 -9.72
N PRO A 38 19.41 15.29 -9.70
CA PRO A 38 20.12 15.65 -10.92
C PRO A 38 20.75 14.42 -11.57
N PHE A 39 20.52 14.25 -12.87
CA PHE A 39 21.16 13.23 -13.68
C PHE A 39 22.61 13.62 -13.97
N VAL A 40 23.51 12.69 -13.68
CA VAL A 40 24.93 12.80 -13.99
C VAL A 40 25.31 11.54 -14.77
N PRO A 41 25.61 11.64 -16.09
CA PRO A 41 25.89 10.46 -16.92
C PRO A 41 26.97 9.53 -16.34
N ALA A 42 28.03 10.12 -15.75
CA ALA A 42 29.12 9.37 -15.12
C ALA A 42 28.74 8.63 -13.81
N ARG A 43 27.54 8.86 -13.26
CA ARG A 43 26.99 8.21 -12.06
C ARG A 43 25.56 7.74 -12.32
N ARG A 44 25.28 7.31 -13.55
CA ARG A 44 23.97 6.79 -13.95
C ARG A 44 23.54 5.67 -13.00
N GLN A 45 22.26 5.71 -12.61
CA GLN A 45 21.58 4.67 -11.84
C GLN A 45 20.98 3.62 -12.78
N SER A 46 20.69 2.43 -12.26
CA SER A 46 19.96 1.38 -12.98
C SER A 46 18.54 1.85 -13.29
N ASN A 47 17.92 1.31 -14.34
CA ASN A 47 16.52 1.57 -14.68
C ASN A 47 15.57 0.80 -13.73
N THR A 48 15.74 1.02 -12.43
CA THR A 48 14.97 0.34 -11.39
C THR A 48 14.03 1.33 -10.69
N VAL A 49 12.78 0.90 -10.51
CA VAL A 49 11.76 1.58 -9.71
C VAL A 49 11.56 0.82 -8.42
N LEU A 50 11.76 1.47 -7.26
CA LEU A 50 11.47 0.87 -5.96
C LEU A 50 10.12 1.39 -5.43
N LEU A 51 9.17 0.48 -5.22
CA LEU A 51 7.86 0.75 -4.61
C LEU A 51 7.94 0.57 -3.09
N THR A 52 7.33 1.48 -2.34
CA THR A 52 7.25 1.43 -0.87
C THR A 52 6.01 2.18 -0.38
N ILE A 53 5.47 1.80 0.78
CA ILE A 53 4.51 2.59 1.53
C ILE A 53 5.22 3.76 2.19
N ASP A 54 6.20 3.47 3.05
CA ASP A 54 6.91 4.45 3.86
C ASP A 54 8.41 4.53 3.51
N LEU A 55 8.85 5.68 3.01
CA LEU A 55 10.26 5.93 2.72
C LEU A 55 11.08 6.19 4.01
N THR A 56 11.41 5.10 4.69
CA THR A 56 12.28 5.12 5.88
C THR A 56 13.76 5.17 5.51
N LYS A 57 14.64 5.32 6.51
CA LYS A 57 16.09 5.20 6.30
C LYS A 57 16.47 3.84 5.70
N ALA A 58 15.84 2.76 6.15
CA ALA A 58 16.15 1.41 5.67
C ALA A 58 15.78 1.24 4.19
N VAL A 59 14.62 1.74 3.79
CA VAL A 59 14.19 1.73 2.38
C VAL A 59 15.10 2.62 1.52
N ALA A 60 15.56 3.75 2.05
CA ALA A 60 16.55 4.57 1.35
C ALA A 60 17.92 3.87 1.21
N ASP A 61 18.34 3.11 2.22
CA ASP A 61 19.55 2.27 2.14
C ASP A 61 19.40 1.19 1.06
N GLU A 62 18.24 0.55 0.98
CA GLU A 62 17.89 -0.43 -0.05
C GLU A 62 17.87 0.18 -1.46
N ALA A 63 17.20 1.32 -1.67
CA ALA A 63 17.17 2.02 -2.95
C ALA A 63 18.58 2.37 -3.45
N ILE A 64 19.47 2.78 -2.55
CA ILE A 64 20.88 3.06 -2.86
C ILE A 64 21.63 1.79 -3.21
N ALA A 65 21.40 0.68 -2.50
CA ALA A 65 22.04 -0.60 -2.78
C ALA A 65 21.60 -1.20 -4.12
N LEU A 66 20.34 -0.99 -4.50
CA LEU A 66 19.77 -1.36 -5.80
C LEU A 66 20.13 -0.40 -6.93
N GLU A 67 20.82 0.71 -6.63
CA GLU A 67 21.10 1.80 -7.59
C GLU A 67 19.83 2.24 -8.33
N SER A 68 18.72 2.38 -7.59
CA SER A 68 17.42 2.69 -8.18
C SER A 68 17.40 4.09 -8.81
N SER A 69 16.75 4.23 -9.96
CA SER A 69 16.56 5.55 -10.58
C SER A 69 15.53 6.40 -9.83
N ILE A 70 14.52 5.75 -9.25
CA ILE A 70 13.40 6.44 -8.60
C ILE A 70 12.73 5.55 -7.56
N VAL A 71 12.31 6.15 -6.45
CA VAL A 71 11.43 5.54 -5.45
C VAL A 71 10.01 6.07 -5.64
N ILE A 72 9.03 5.18 -5.71
CA ILE A 72 7.60 5.52 -5.61
C ILE A 72 7.16 5.20 -4.19
N ALA A 73 7.07 6.24 -3.36
CA ALA A 73 6.65 6.13 -1.96
C ALA A 73 5.18 6.53 -1.85
N TYR A 74 4.31 5.59 -1.48
CA TYR A 74 2.88 5.83 -1.32
C TYR A 74 2.62 7.06 -0.42
N HIS A 75 3.24 7.08 0.76
CA HIS A 75 3.18 8.21 1.67
C HIS A 75 4.17 9.32 1.26
N PRO A 76 3.71 10.60 1.19
CA PRO A 76 4.58 11.73 0.90
C PRO A 76 5.67 11.89 1.97
N ILE A 77 6.92 11.60 1.60
CA ILE A 77 8.06 11.87 2.50
C ILE A 77 8.15 13.35 2.86
N ILE A 78 7.72 14.27 1.99
CA ILE A 78 7.55 15.68 2.31
C ILE A 78 6.04 15.91 2.47
N PHE A 79 5.49 15.72 3.67
CA PHE A 79 4.07 15.96 3.90
C PHE A 79 3.76 17.45 4.19
N ARG A 80 4.65 18.13 4.92
CA ARG A 80 4.58 19.57 5.16
C ARG A 80 5.78 20.25 4.53
N GLY A 81 5.58 21.47 4.04
CA GLY A 81 6.64 22.27 3.41
C GLY A 81 7.88 22.39 4.31
N LEU A 82 9.04 22.03 3.76
CA LEU A 82 10.32 22.14 4.46
C LEU A 82 10.85 23.57 4.35
N LYS A 83 11.23 24.17 5.49
CA LYS A 83 11.87 25.50 5.52
C LYS A 83 13.38 25.44 5.26
N SER A 84 13.99 24.27 5.46
CA SER A 84 15.40 23.99 5.21
C SER A 84 15.60 22.50 4.96
N ILE A 85 16.69 22.15 4.30
CA ILE A 85 17.12 20.75 4.07
C ILE A 85 18.54 20.61 4.61
N THR A 86 18.70 19.85 5.69
CA THR A 86 19.95 19.71 6.45
C THR A 86 20.10 18.28 6.97
N LEU A 87 21.26 17.94 7.52
CA LEU A 87 21.48 16.64 8.16
C LEU A 87 20.94 16.58 9.61
N ALA A 88 20.10 17.52 10.04
CA ALA A 88 19.66 17.62 11.43
C ALA A 88 18.51 16.65 11.80
N ASN A 89 17.75 16.15 10.83
CA ASN A 89 16.69 15.17 11.07
C ASN A 89 16.69 14.06 10.01
N THR A 90 16.15 12.91 10.38
CA THR A 90 16.19 11.67 9.59
C THR A 90 15.51 11.80 8.23
N GLN A 91 14.37 12.48 8.15
CA GLN A 91 13.65 12.74 6.90
C GLN A 91 14.53 13.51 5.90
N GLN A 92 15.12 14.63 6.32
CA GLN A 92 15.99 15.43 5.45
C GLN A 92 17.31 14.72 5.13
N GLN A 93 17.87 13.96 6.06
CA GLN A 93 19.03 13.09 5.78
C GLN A 93 18.72 12.09 4.67
N THR A 94 17.56 11.42 4.72
CA THR A 94 17.12 10.50 3.65
C THR A 94 17.03 11.22 2.30
N LEU A 95 16.38 12.38 2.25
CA LEU A 95 16.26 13.18 1.01
C LEU A 95 17.63 13.59 0.45
N LEU A 96 18.52 14.11 1.29
CA LEU A 96 19.87 14.51 0.88
C LEU A 96 20.69 13.33 0.36
N ARG A 97 20.57 12.16 1.00
CA ARG A 97 21.26 10.94 0.57
C ARG A 97 20.76 10.48 -0.79
N LEU A 98 19.46 10.31 -0.97
CA LEU A 98 18.87 9.92 -2.25
C LEU A 98 19.26 10.89 -3.38
N ALA A 99 19.14 12.19 -3.13
CA ALA A 99 19.55 13.22 -4.10
C ALA A 99 21.04 13.11 -4.48
N SER A 100 21.93 12.86 -3.50
CA SER A 100 23.37 12.72 -3.75
C SER A 100 23.72 11.48 -4.58
N HIS A 101 22.86 10.46 -4.54
CA HIS A 101 22.96 9.22 -5.30
C HIS A 101 22.16 9.25 -6.62
N GLY A 102 21.53 10.38 -6.99
CA GLY A 102 20.80 10.46 -8.26
C GLY A 102 19.41 9.82 -8.23
N ILE A 103 18.86 9.54 -7.06
CA ILE A 103 17.59 8.83 -6.88
C ILE A 103 16.45 9.83 -6.62
N SER A 104 15.47 9.84 -7.51
CA SER A 104 14.27 10.69 -7.37
C SER A 104 13.23 10.04 -6.45
N VAL A 105 12.28 10.83 -5.91
CA VAL A 105 11.16 10.35 -5.10
C VAL A 105 9.84 10.93 -5.61
N TYR A 106 8.90 10.07 -5.95
CA TYR A 106 7.54 10.43 -6.32
C TYR A 106 6.54 9.81 -5.33
N SER A 107 5.48 10.54 -4.99
CA SER A 107 4.42 10.04 -4.12
C SER A 107 3.04 10.22 -4.76
N PRO A 108 2.29 9.13 -5.03
CA PRO A 108 0.96 9.22 -5.61
C PRO A 108 -0.16 9.43 -4.58
N HIS A 109 0.04 8.97 -3.33
CA HIS A 109 -0.85 9.12 -2.19
C HIS A 109 -2.35 9.13 -2.51
N THR A 110 -3.08 10.22 -2.23
CA THR A 110 -4.53 10.26 -2.39
C THR A 110 -5.02 10.17 -3.84
N ALA A 111 -4.15 10.40 -4.84
CA ALA A 111 -4.53 10.14 -6.23
C ALA A 111 -4.79 8.64 -6.48
N VAL A 112 -4.03 7.76 -5.80
CA VAL A 112 -4.26 6.31 -5.84
C VAL A 112 -5.52 5.93 -5.06
N ASP A 113 -5.81 6.59 -3.93
CA ASP A 113 -7.04 6.38 -3.17
C ASP A 113 -8.30 6.71 -3.98
N ALA A 114 -8.23 7.78 -4.77
CA ALA A 114 -9.34 8.28 -5.55
C ALA A 114 -9.54 7.53 -6.87
N ALA A 115 -8.47 6.99 -7.47
CA ALA A 115 -8.52 6.44 -8.83
C ALA A 115 -9.36 5.15 -8.94
N PRO A 116 -10.08 4.96 -10.06
CA PRO A 116 -10.63 3.66 -10.43
C PRO A 116 -9.51 2.63 -10.61
N GLY A 117 -9.68 1.43 -10.06
CA GLY A 117 -8.63 0.41 -10.04
C GLY A 117 -7.47 0.72 -9.08
N GLY A 118 -7.63 1.74 -8.24
CA GLY A 118 -6.72 2.11 -7.17
C GLY A 118 -7.02 1.38 -5.86
N LEU A 119 -6.53 1.94 -4.75
CA LEU A 119 -6.45 1.23 -3.47
C LEU A 119 -7.83 0.86 -2.89
N GLY A 120 -8.80 1.75 -2.99
CA GLY A 120 -10.17 1.49 -2.52
C GLY A 120 -10.87 0.38 -3.30
N ASP A 121 -10.59 0.23 -4.60
CA ASP A 121 -11.14 -0.85 -5.42
C ASP A 121 -10.48 -2.19 -5.09
N TRP A 122 -9.18 -2.22 -4.81
CA TRP A 122 -8.49 -3.43 -4.35
C TRP A 122 -9.07 -3.97 -3.04
N LEU A 123 -9.34 -3.10 -2.05
CA LEU A 123 -10.01 -3.51 -0.81
C LEU A 123 -11.46 -3.97 -1.06
N ALA A 124 -12.19 -3.36 -1.99
CA ALA A 124 -13.52 -3.79 -2.38
C ALA A 124 -13.50 -5.18 -3.05
N ASP A 125 -12.52 -5.43 -3.90
CA ASP A 125 -12.28 -6.72 -4.56
C ASP A 125 -12.03 -7.82 -3.53
N ILE A 126 -11.22 -7.55 -2.49
CA ILE A 126 -11.00 -8.45 -1.35
C ILE A 126 -12.34 -8.77 -0.66
N VAL A 127 -13.09 -7.76 -0.21
CA VAL A 127 -14.34 -7.95 0.55
C VAL A 127 -15.41 -8.70 -0.26
N THR A 128 -15.45 -8.49 -1.57
CA THR A 128 -16.42 -9.11 -2.47
C THR A 128 -15.99 -10.49 -2.98
N GLY A 129 -14.71 -10.86 -2.80
CA GLY A 129 -14.12 -12.07 -3.37
C GLY A 129 -13.95 -11.98 -4.89
N THR A 130 -13.90 -10.77 -5.43
CA THR A 130 -13.65 -10.51 -6.84
C THR A 130 -12.16 -10.52 -7.07
N LYS A 131 -11.62 -11.53 -7.76
CA LYS A 131 -10.21 -11.49 -8.16
C LYS A 131 -10.06 -10.60 -9.39
N ALA A 132 -9.20 -9.59 -9.31
CA ALA A 132 -8.46 -9.15 -10.50
C ALA A 132 -7.66 -10.36 -11.01
N GLN A 133 -7.72 -10.65 -12.31
CA GLN A 133 -7.06 -11.81 -12.88
C GLN A 133 -5.53 -11.67 -12.78
N GLN A 134 -4.89 -12.26 -11.78
CA GLN A 134 -3.51 -12.78 -11.82
C GLN A 134 -3.37 -14.03 -10.91
N ASN A 135 -2.39 -14.88 -11.23
CA ASN A 135 -2.51 -16.34 -11.25
C ASN A 135 -1.49 -17.02 -10.30
N ASP A 136 -1.94 -17.21 -9.05
CA ASP A 136 -1.27 -17.49 -7.75
C ASP A 136 -0.83 -18.93 -7.27
N GLY A 137 0.34 -19.20 -6.63
CA GLY A 137 0.84 -20.45 -5.96
C GLY A 137 2.19 -20.35 -5.16
N VAL A 138 2.29 -21.02 -3.98
CA VAL A 138 2.97 -20.63 -2.69
C VAL A 138 4.25 -21.43 -2.27
N SER A 139 5.10 -20.92 -1.33
CA SER A 139 5.71 -21.67 -0.17
C SER A 139 6.43 -20.77 0.89
N GLU A 140 6.44 -21.20 2.17
CA GLU A 140 6.85 -20.45 3.39
C GLU A 140 8.34 -20.54 3.79
N ALA A 141 8.86 -19.54 4.52
CA ALA A 141 10.15 -19.61 5.24
C ALA A 141 10.06 -19.00 6.67
N GLU A 142 10.70 -19.68 7.62
CA GLU A 142 10.73 -19.39 9.07
C GLU A 142 11.76 -18.31 9.45
N SER A 143 11.52 -17.60 10.57
CA SER A 143 12.40 -16.54 11.09
C SER A 143 13.00 -16.87 12.47
N ASP A 144 14.28 -16.51 12.62
CA ASP A 144 15.15 -16.74 13.78
C ASP A 144 14.93 -15.74 14.92
N GLN A 145 15.07 -16.22 16.17
CA GLN A 145 14.87 -15.46 17.40
C GLN A 145 16.17 -14.84 17.94
N GLN A 146 16.13 -13.57 18.34
CA GLN A 146 17.17 -12.93 19.18
C GLN A 146 16.72 -12.86 20.66
N GLN A 147 17.62 -13.26 21.56
CA GLN A 147 17.42 -13.28 23.01
C GLN A 147 17.65 -11.89 23.64
N GLY A 148 16.65 -11.42 24.38
CA GLY A 148 16.74 -10.27 25.28
C GLY A 148 16.93 -10.67 26.75
N SER A 149 17.43 -9.71 27.54
CA SER A 149 17.80 -9.81 28.96
C SER A 149 16.68 -10.29 29.90
N LYS A 150 17.07 -10.99 30.98
CA LYS A 150 16.15 -11.55 32.00
C LYS A 150 15.52 -10.44 32.87
N PRO A 151 14.18 -10.44 33.05
CA PRO A 151 13.49 -9.52 33.96
C PRO A 151 13.65 -9.87 35.45
N ASP A 152 13.25 -8.92 36.29
CA ASP A 152 13.20 -8.99 37.75
C ASP A 152 12.35 -10.19 38.25
N PRO A 153 12.89 -11.06 39.11
CA PRO A 153 12.21 -12.28 39.58
C PRO A 153 11.00 -12.07 40.50
N ASP A 154 10.75 -10.86 41.01
CA ASP A 154 9.64 -10.56 41.94
C ASP A 154 8.45 -9.81 41.30
N ASP A 155 8.33 -9.78 39.97
CA ASP A 155 7.22 -9.13 39.26
C ASP A 155 5.91 -9.97 39.33
N PRO A 156 4.84 -9.46 39.99
CA PRO A 156 3.59 -10.19 40.15
C PRO A 156 2.79 -10.36 38.84
N PHE A 157 3.19 -9.72 37.73
CA PHE A 157 2.55 -9.82 36.43
C PHE A 157 3.26 -10.77 35.46
N ILE A 158 4.33 -11.47 35.91
CA ILE A 158 5.11 -12.40 35.09
C ILE A 158 4.93 -13.84 35.59
N GLU A 159 4.24 -14.68 34.81
CA GLU A 159 4.07 -16.11 35.15
C GLU A 159 5.37 -16.92 35.02
N ARG A 160 5.54 -17.92 35.90
CA ARG A 160 6.76 -18.75 36.01
C ARG A 160 7.00 -19.69 34.82
N LYS A 161 5.94 -20.09 34.11
CA LYS A 161 6.01 -20.76 32.81
C LYS A 161 5.57 -19.75 31.76
N ARG A 162 6.52 -19.23 30.98
CA ARG A 162 6.19 -18.22 29.97
C ARG A 162 5.67 -18.90 28.70
N PRO A 163 4.55 -18.44 28.12
CA PRO A 163 4.26 -18.73 26.73
C PRO A 163 5.40 -18.19 25.85
N SER A 164 5.69 -18.86 24.73
CA SER A 164 6.67 -18.32 23.77
C SER A 164 6.11 -17.01 23.20
N ILE A 165 6.87 -15.91 23.35
CA ILE A 165 6.50 -14.59 22.84
C ILE A 165 7.13 -14.41 21.47
N THR A 166 6.32 -14.15 20.45
CA THR A 166 6.81 -13.78 19.12
C THR A 166 6.15 -12.48 18.68
N LEU A 167 6.96 -11.47 18.38
CA LEU A 167 6.50 -10.23 17.76
C LEU A 167 6.45 -10.46 16.25
N ASN A 168 5.26 -10.47 15.67
CA ASN A 168 5.06 -10.67 14.24
C ASN A 168 4.67 -9.35 13.59
N HIS A 169 5.56 -8.81 12.78
CA HIS A 169 5.16 -7.77 11.82
C HIS A 169 4.45 -8.43 10.64
N HIS A 170 3.56 -7.68 10.00
CA HIS A 170 3.10 -8.09 8.68
C HIS A 170 4.33 -8.17 7.75
N PRO A 171 4.60 -9.30 7.08
CA PRO A 171 5.79 -9.44 6.25
C PRO A 171 5.78 -8.44 5.09
N SER A 172 6.97 -7.98 4.69
CA SER A 172 7.20 -7.37 3.38
C SER A 172 6.98 -8.44 2.31
N GLN A 173 6.25 -8.11 1.25
CA GLN A 173 5.61 -9.13 0.40
C GLN A 173 6.55 -9.76 -0.66
N THR A 174 7.87 -9.60 -0.57
CA THR A 174 8.81 -10.08 -1.60
C THR A 174 9.11 -11.58 -1.59
N THR A 175 8.75 -12.34 -0.55
CA THR A 175 8.99 -13.80 -0.51
C THR A 175 7.99 -14.64 -1.33
N LEU A 176 7.12 -14.01 -2.13
CA LEU A 176 6.14 -14.68 -2.99
C LEU A 176 6.29 -14.25 -4.46
N ARG A 177 7.46 -14.48 -5.08
CA ARG A 177 7.51 -14.50 -6.56
C ARG A 177 6.89 -15.80 -7.04
N LEU A 178 5.79 -15.64 -7.75
CA LEU A 178 4.88 -16.73 -8.00
C LEU A 178 5.20 -17.50 -9.28
N ALA A 179 5.39 -18.82 -9.16
CA ALA A 179 5.66 -19.66 -10.31
C ALA A 179 4.37 -19.96 -11.11
N LYS A 180 4.41 -19.65 -12.41
CA LYS A 180 3.35 -19.83 -13.41
C LYS A 180 2.86 -21.30 -13.47
N LEU A 181 1.65 -21.59 -12.98
CA LEU A 181 0.97 -22.89 -13.17
C LEU A 181 0.05 -22.86 -14.42
N PRO A 182 -0.14 -23.99 -15.12
CA PRO A 182 -0.88 -24.05 -16.37
C PRO A 182 -2.38 -23.80 -16.13
N ALA A 183 -2.98 -23.02 -17.04
CA ALA A 183 -4.37 -22.59 -16.96
C ALA A 183 -5.37 -23.75 -16.80
N THR A 184 -5.94 -23.89 -15.60
CA THR A 184 -7.18 -24.62 -15.38
C THR A 184 -8.31 -23.65 -15.08
N THR A 185 -9.28 -23.63 -16.00
CA THR A 185 -10.56 -22.91 -15.94
C THR A 185 -11.34 -23.22 -14.66
N ALA A 186 -11.20 -22.38 -13.63
CA ALA A 186 -12.14 -22.31 -12.53
C ALA A 186 -12.57 -20.85 -12.34
N THR A 187 -13.72 -20.50 -12.89
CA THR A 187 -14.39 -19.21 -12.74
C THR A 187 -14.77 -19.03 -11.28
N THR A 188 -13.94 -18.33 -10.50
CA THR A 188 -14.30 -17.96 -9.12
C THR A 188 -15.49 -17.01 -9.22
N ALA A 189 -16.69 -17.49 -8.86
CA ALA A 189 -17.92 -16.73 -8.97
C ALA A 189 -17.86 -15.53 -8.02
N THR A 190 -17.68 -14.34 -8.57
CA THR A 190 -17.74 -13.05 -7.86
C THR A 190 -19.12 -12.91 -7.19
N VAL A 191 -19.18 -12.52 -5.92
CA VAL A 191 -20.47 -12.24 -5.27
C VAL A 191 -21.12 -11.04 -5.98
N PRO A 192 -22.39 -11.11 -6.43
CA PRO A 192 -23.03 -9.99 -7.12
C PRO A 192 -23.15 -8.75 -6.20
N HIS A 193 -22.60 -7.62 -6.65
CA HIS A 193 -22.58 -6.36 -5.92
C HIS A 193 -22.50 -5.17 -6.87
N THR A 194 -22.76 -3.98 -6.34
CA THR A 194 -22.40 -2.70 -6.98
C THR A 194 -21.36 -1.99 -6.15
N ARG A 195 -20.60 -1.08 -6.79
CA ARG A 195 -19.61 -0.23 -6.13
C ARG A 195 -19.71 1.20 -6.63
N ARG A 196 -19.43 2.16 -5.74
CA ARG A 196 -19.33 3.59 -6.04
C ARG A 196 -18.39 4.29 -5.06
N PRO A 197 -17.81 5.46 -5.40
CA PRO A 197 -17.04 6.22 -4.43
C PRO A 197 -17.90 6.74 -3.26
N VAL A 198 -17.28 6.94 -2.10
CA VAL A 198 -17.91 7.60 -0.94
C VAL A 198 -18.11 9.09 -1.27
N VAL A 199 -17.04 9.74 -1.71
CA VAL A 199 -17.04 11.12 -2.20
C VAL A 199 -16.57 11.11 -3.65
N PRO A 200 -17.48 11.27 -4.63
CA PRO A 200 -17.10 11.35 -6.04
C PRO A 200 -16.14 12.51 -6.31
N GLN A 201 -15.21 12.29 -7.23
CA GLN A 201 -14.30 13.33 -7.70
C GLN A 201 -15.09 14.46 -8.36
N SER A 202 -14.79 15.71 -7.98
CA SER A 202 -15.43 16.90 -8.54
C SER A 202 -14.41 18.01 -8.81
N PRO A 203 -14.32 18.53 -10.05
CA PRO A 203 -15.07 18.12 -11.24
C PRO A 203 -14.68 16.70 -11.69
N GLU A 204 -15.61 16.01 -12.38
CA GLU A 204 -15.32 14.70 -12.95
C GLU A 204 -14.15 14.80 -13.94
N LEU A 205 -13.24 13.83 -13.85
CA LEU A 205 -12.09 13.74 -14.74
C LEU A 205 -12.41 12.74 -15.85
N GLU A 206 -12.55 13.22 -17.08
CA GLU A 206 -12.93 12.37 -18.24
C GLU A 206 -12.01 11.16 -18.44
N SER A 207 -10.73 11.28 -18.10
CA SER A 207 -9.77 10.17 -18.21
C SER A 207 -9.98 9.08 -17.15
N HIS A 208 -10.67 9.37 -16.06
CA HIS A 208 -10.87 8.47 -14.91
C HIS A 208 -12.33 8.53 -14.43
N PRO A 209 -13.29 8.05 -15.24
CA PRO A 209 -14.70 8.06 -14.87
C PRO A 209 -14.94 7.22 -13.62
N GLY A 210 -15.78 7.72 -12.71
CA GLY A 210 -16.07 7.05 -11.43
C GLY A 210 -15.00 7.21 -10.34
N ALA A 211 -13.99 8.06 -10.55
CA ALA A 211 -13.03 8.41 -9.52
C ALA A 211 -13.69 9.08 -8.30
N GLY A 212 -13.07 8.94 -7.13
CA GLY A 212 -13.48 9.55 -5.88
C GLY A 212 -12.93 8.82 -4.66
N MET A 213 -12.95 9.47 -3.51
CA MET A 213 -12.41 8.91 -2.26
C MET A 213 -13.29 7.80 -1.71
N GLY A 214 -12.65 6.75 -1.17
CA GLY A 214 -13.29 5.59 -0.55
C GLY A 214 -14.18 4.80 -1.51
N ARG A 215 -14.76 3.69 -1.03
CA ARG A 215 -15.76 2.91 -1.78
C ARG A 215 -16.95 2.54 -0.89
N ILE A 216 -18.12 2.47 -1.51
CA ILE A 216 -19.30 1.84 -0.93
C ILE A 216 -19.63 0.64 -1.80
N VAL A 217 -19.64 -0.53 -1.19
CA VAL A 217 -20.07 -1.80 -1.79
C VAL A 217 -21.47 -2.11 -1.31
N GLU A 218 -22.36 -2.47 -2.23
CA GLU A 218 -23.72 -2.94 -1.95
C GLU A 218 -23.90 -4.34 -2.53
N PHE A 219 -24.00 -5.35 -1.67
CA PHE A 219 -24.27 -6.72 -2.10
C PHE A 219 -25.73 -6.88 -2.54
N SER A 220 -25.96 -7.66 -3.59
CA SER A 220 -27.33 -7.99 -4.03
C SER A 220 -28.09 -8.83 -3.00
N LYS A 221 -27.37 -9.57 -2.15
CA LYS A 221 -27.90 -10.32 -1.00
C LYS A 221 -26.96 -10.15 0.19
N PRO A 222 -27.47 -9.99 1.43
CA PRO A 222 -26.63 -9.95 2.63
C PRO A 222 -25.65 -11.13 2.68
N GLN A 223 -24.45 -10.88 3.17
CA GLN A 223 -23.36 -11.84 3.29
C GLN A 223 -23.03 -12.05 4.78
N PRO A 224 -22.76 -13.28 5.24
CA PRO A 224 -22.31 -13.49 6.62
C PRO A 224 -21.00 -12.75 6.91
N LEU A 225 -20.89 -12.11 8.08
CA LEU A 225 -19.67 -11.42 8.50
C LEU A 225 -18.46 -12.36 8.50
N THR A 226 -18.64 -13.62 8.90
CA THR A 226 -17.60 -14.66 8.88
C THR A 226 -16.99 -14.86 7.49
N ALA A 227 -17.82 -14.83 6.44
CA ALA A 227 -17.35 -14.96 5.06
C ALA A 227 -16.51 -13.74 4.63
N LEU A 228 -16.87 -12.55 5.09
CA LEU A 228 -16.08 -11.34 4.84
C LEU A 228 -14.74 -11.39 5.59
N LEU A 229 -14.73 -11.85 6.85
CA LEU A 229 -13.50 -12.04 7.63
C LEU A 229 -12.56 -13.05 6.97
N ASP A 230 -13.07 -14.15 6.43
CA ASP A 230 -12.28 -15.13 5.68
C ASP A 230 -11.67 -14.54 4.41
N ARG A 231 -12.45 -13.74 3.68
CA ARG A 231 -11.98 -13.06 2.46
C ARG A 231 -10.91 -12.02 2.77
N ILE A 232 -11.13 -11.19 3.80
CA ILE A 232 -10.17 -10.18 4.27
C ILE A 232 -8.89 -10.86 4.75
N GLY A 233 -9.00 -11.90 5.57
CA GLY A 233 -7.87 -12.70 6.03
C GLY A 233 -7.05 -13.21 4.85
N LYS A 234 -7.67 -13.91 3.89
CA LYS A 234 -6.95 -14.45 2.71
C LYS A 234 -6.41 -13.37 1.79
N GLY A 235 -7.19 -12.34 1.50
CA GLY A 235 -6.82 -11.25 0.58
C GLY A 235 -5.70 -10.36 1.09
N LEU A 236 -5.47 -10.33 2.40
CA LEU A 236 -4.36 -9.61 3.03
C LEU A 236 -3.22 -10.55 3.44
N ASN A 237 -3.15 -11.76 2.87
CA ASN A 237 -2.11 -12.75 3.16
C ASN A 237 -2.06 -13.22 4.64
N ASN A 238 -3.25 -13.45 5.22
CA ASN A 238 -3.48 -14.00 6.55
C ASN A 238 -2.68 -13.30 7.66
N PRO A 239 -2.95 -12.00 7.92
CA PRO A 239 -2.36 -11.30 9.05
C PRO A 239 -2.62 -12.08 10.35
N LYS A 240 -1.67 -12.03 11.30
CA LYS A 240 -1.80 -12.76 12.57
C LYS A 240 -3.03 -12.36 13.40
N GLY A 241 -3.58 -11.17 13.15
CA GLY A 241 -4.84 -10.71 13.68
C GLY A 241 -5.13 -9.29 13.22
N PHE A 242 -6.39 -8.86 13.34
CA PHE A 242 -6.79 -7.48 13.12
C PHE A 242 -7.99 -7.15 14.02
N PRO A 243 -8.10 -5.92 14.56
CA PRO A 243 -9.21 -5.52 15.40
C PRO A 243 -10.57 -5.53 14.67
N ILE A 244 -11.60 -5.98 15.39
CA ILE A 244 -12.99 -5.85 14.99
C ILE A 244 -13.81 -5.31 16.16
N ALA A 245 -14.77 -4.43 15.87
CA ALA A 245 -15.81 -4.00 16.80
C ALA A 245 -17.18 -4.36 16.25
N ILE A 246 -18.03 -4.96 17.08
CA ILE A 246 -19.41 -5.36 16.74
C ILE A 246 -20.37 -4.83 17.81
N PRO A 247 -21.67 -4.71 17.52
CA PRO A 247 -22.69 -4.39 18.53
C PRO A 247 -22.62 -5.36 19.72
N GLN A 248 -22.66 -4.83 20.94
CA GLN A 248 -22.40 -5.60 22.17
C GLN A 248 -23.42 -6.71 22.46
N ASN A 249 -24.59 -6.63 21.84
CA ASN A 249 -25.67 -7.62 21.95
C ASN A 249 -25.69 -8.63 20.79
N SER A 250 -24.67 -8.65 19.93
CA SER A 250 -24.56 -9.54 18.77
C SER A 250 -23.37 -10.48 18.91
N THR A 251 -23.44 -11.63 18.23
CA THR A 251 -22.27 -12.49 18.01
C THR A 251 -21.84 -12.42 16.55
N ILE A 252 -20.55 -12.64 16.27
CA ILE A 252 -20.01 -12.60 14.90
C ILE A 252 -20.79 -13.51 13.94
N SER A 253 -21.27 -14.66 14.43
CA SER A 253 -21.97 -15.66 13.61
C SER A 253 -23.38 -15.24 13.20
N ASP A 254 -23.99 -14.28 13.92
CA ASP A 254 -25.37 -13.84 13.68
C ASP A 254 -25.44 -12.61 12.76
N ILE A 255 -24.30 -12.00 12.42
CA ILE A 255 -24.25 -10.74 11.69
C ILE A 255 -24.22 -10.99 10.18
N GLU A 256 -25.16 -10.36 9.47
CA GLU A 256 -25.17 -10.26 8.01
C GLU A 256 -24.87 -8.83 7.55
N ILE A 257 -24.08 -8.72 6.49
CA ILE A 257 -23.61 -7.47 5.90
C ILE A 257 -24.13 -7.36 4.47
N ARG A 258 -24.96 -6.35 4.20
CA ARG A 258 -25.40 -5.98 2.84
C ARG A 258 -24.57 -4.84 2.27
N SER A 259 -24.16 -3.88 3.09
CA SER A 259 -23.41 -2.72 2.65
C SER A 259 -22.10 -2.52 3.40
N VAL A 260 -21.07 -2.07 2.69
CA VAL A 260 -19.72 -1.86 3.25
C VAL A 260 -19.17 -0.50 2.80
N GLY A 261 -18.79 0.35 3.76
CA GLY A 261 -18.02 1.56 3.54
C GLY A 261 -16.53 1.29 3.72
N ILE A 262 -15.72 1.61 2.72
CA ILE A 262 -14.30 1.24 2.62
C ILE A 262 -13.46 2.49 2.48
N CYS A 263 -12.41 2.61 3.28
CA CYS A 263 -11.36 3.62 3.13
C CYS A 263 -10.06 3.10 3.73
N ALA A 264 -9.02 2.88 2.92
CA ALA A 264 -7.71 2.52 3.45
C ALA A 264 -7.13 3.65 4.32
N GLY A 265 -6.08 3.33 5.10
CA GLY A 265 -5.42 4.27 5.99
C GLY A 265 -6.35 4.80 7.09
N SER A 266 -6.28 6.11 7.37
CA SER A 266 -7.08 6.78 8.40
C SER A 266 -8.47 7.21 7.89
N GLY A 267 -9.36 6.25 7.66
CA GLY A 267 -10.65 6.49 6.99
C GLY A 267 -11.81 6.96 7.87
N ALA A 268 -11.65 7.05 9.19
CA ALA A 268 -12.74 7.29 10.12
C ALA A 268 -13.60 8.53 9.80
N SER A 269 -12.96 9.66 9.43
CA SER A 269 -13.68 10.89 9.09
C SER A 269 -14.56 10.72 7.84
N LEU A 270 -14.04 10.07 6.80
CA LEU A 270 -14.74 9.80 5.54
C LEU A 270 -15.94 8.87 5.76
N LEU A 271 -15.80 7.89 6.65
CA LEU A 271 -16.78 6.83 6.89
C LEU A 271 -17.83 7.19 7.95
N SER A 272 -17.55 8.17 8.83
CA SER A 272 -18.32 8.48 10.05
C SER A 272 -19.84 8.69 9.88
N ASN A 273 -20.27 9.17 8.71
CA ASN A 273 -21.65 9.52 8.40
C ASN A 273 -22.34 8.56 7.43
N LEU A 274 -21.69 7.44 7.10
CA LEU A 274 -22.27 6.45 6.20
C LEU A 274 -23.28 5.58 6.93
N ASP A 275 -24.42 5.38 6.27
CA ASP A 275 -25.45 4.41 6.66
C ASP A 275 -25.17 3.08 5.97
N VAL A 276 -24.19 2.35 6.49
CA VAL A 276 -23.77 1.04 5.99
C VAL A 276 -23.61 0.04 7.13
N ASP A 277 -23.70 -1.26 6.83
CA ASP A 277 -23.62 -2.30 7.85
C ASP A 277 -22.20 -2.51 8.38
N LEU A 278 -21.18 -2.31 7.54
CA LEU A 278 -19.75 -2.49 7.87
C LEU A 278 -18.91 -1.28 7.45
N LEU A 279 -18.08 -0.79 8.38
CA LEU A 279 -17.00 0.17 8.12
C LEU A 279 -15.67 -0.60 8.06
N PHE A 280 -14.96 -0.49 6.95
CA PHE A 280 -13.71 -1.20 6.68
C PHE A 280 -12.58 -0.22 6.41
N THR A 281 -11.62 -0.12 7.33
CA THR A 281 -10.55 0.88 7.26
C THR A 281 -9.24 0.40 7.89
N GLY A 282 -8.18 1.19 7.80
CA GLY A 282 -6.94 0.95 8.53
C GLY A 282 -7.08 1.38 9.99
N GLU A 283 -7.58 2.59 10.23
CA GLU A 283 -7.62 3.21 11.56
C GLU A 283 -8.96 3.88 11.87
N MET A 284 -9.40 3.67 13.12
CA MET A 284 -10.52 4.37 13.74
C MET A 284 -10.27 4.46 15.25
N SER A 285 -10.54 5.60 15.86
CA SER A 285 -10.38 5.78 17.31
C SER A 285 -11.41 4.98 18.11
N HIS A 286 -11.14 4.77 19.40
CA HIS A 286 -12.04 4.04 20.29
C HIS A 286 -13.47 4.64 20.31
N HIS A 287 -13.59 5.97 20.39
CA HIS A 287 -14.90 6.62 20.46
C HIS A 287 -15.65 6.60 19.12
N GLU A 288 -14.94 6.66 18.00
CA GLU A 288 -15.55 6.50 16.68
C GLU A 288 -16.08 5.06 16.49
N ALA A 289 -15.30 4.06 16.88
CA ALA A 289 -15.73 2.66 16.84
C ALA A 289 -16.93 2.42 17.78
N LEU A 290 -16.90 2.99 18.99
CA LEU A 290 -18.03 2.92 19.92
C LEU A 290 -19.29 3.55 19.31
N ALA A 291 -19.18 4.72 18.70
CA ALA A 291 -20.30 5.39 18.06
C ALA A 291 -20.86 4.58 16.87
N ALA A 292 -20.01 3.88 16.12
CA ALA A 292 -20.42 3.00 15.03
C ALA A 292 -21.21 1.78 15.55
N ILE A 293 -20.72 1.09 16.59
CA ILE A 293 -21.43 -0.09 17.12
C ILE A 293 -22.76 0.27 17.80
N GLU A 294 -22.88 1.46 18.40
CA GLU A 294 -24.16 1.96 18.94
C GLU A 294 -25.18 2.26 17.84
N LYS A 295 -24.74 2.51 16.60
CA LYS A 295 -25.61 2.59 15.41
C LYS A 295 -25.93 1.22 14.81
N GLY A 296 -25.44 0.13 15.40
CA GLY A 296 -25.60 -1.23 14.88
C GLY A 296 -24.60 -1.61 13.79
N GLN A 297 -23.56 -0.81 13.55
CA GLN A 297 -22.56 -1.06 12.51
C GLN A 297 -21.44 -1.98 13.04
N VAL A 298 -20.78 -2.66 12.13
CA VAL A 298 -19.52 -3.36 12.38
C VAL A 298 -18.35 -2.48 11.96
N VAL A 299 -17.22 -2.57 12.65
CA VAL A 299 -15.96 -1.92 12.27
C VAL A 299 -14.87 -2.98 12.16
N ILE A 300 -14.17 -3.02 11.02
CA ILE A 300 -12.94 -3.79 10.84
C ILE A 300 -11.80 -2.80 10.62
N ASN A 301 -10.79 -2.85 11.49
CA ASN A 301 -9.58 -2.05 11.37
C ASN A 301 -8.40 -2.96 11.04
N LEU A 302 -7.64 -2.64 10.00
CA LEU A 302 -6.50 -3.46 9.57
C LEU A 302 -5.14 -2.97 10.09
N PHE A 303 -5.09 -1.88 10.85
CA PHE A 303 -3.92 -1.02 10.98
C PHE A 303 -3.63 -0.26 9.67
N HIS A 304 -3.00 0.92 9.78
CA HIS A 304 -2.83 1.87 8.67
C HIS A 304 -2.20 1.21 7.44
N SER A 305 -0.92 0.86 7.55
CA SER A 305 -0.16 0.38 6.40
C SER A 305 -0.58 -1.00 5.91
N ASN A 306 -1.20 -1.84 6.72
CA ASN A 306 -1.66 -3.16 6.26
C ASN A 306 -2.88 -3.07 5.35
N SER A 307 -3.67 -1.99 5.47
CA SER A 307 -4.74 -1.69 4.51
C SER A 307 -4.24 -1.14 3.17
N GLU A 308 -2.92 -0.95 3.02
CA GLU A 308 -2.29 -0.27 1.87
C GLU A 308 -1.22 -1.14 1.22
N ARG A 309 -0.40 -1.84 2.01
CA ARG A 309 0.85 -2.48 1.57
C ARG A 309 0.66 -3.55 0.51
N GLY A 310 -0.38 -4.37 0.63
CA GLY A 310 -0.66 -5.43 -0.35
C GLY A 310 -0.93 -4.88 -1.76
N PHE A 311 -1.46 -3.66 -1.86
CA PHE A 311 -1.71 -3.00 -3.14
C PHE A 311 -0.45 -2.83 -3.98
N LEU A 312 0.72 -2.60 -3.35
CA LEU A 312 1.96 -2.39 -4.08
C LEU A 312 2.33 -3.60 -4.95
N ALA A 313 2.28 -4.80 -4.36
CA ALA A 313 2.65 -6.03 -5.04
C ALA A 313 1.51 -6.58 -5.91
N GLU A 314 0.27 -6.55 -5.41
CA GLU A 314 -0.89 -7.18 -6.05
C GLU A 314 -1.44 -6.35 -7.24
N VAL A 315 -1.23 -5.03 -7.24
CA VAL A 315 -1.87 -4.13 -8.21
C VAL A 315 -0.89 -3.15 -8.82
N LEU A 316 -0.23 -2.31 -8.02
CA LEU A 316 0.58 -1.19 -8.53
C LEU A 316 1.76 -1.66 -9.36
N LEU A 317 2.44 -2.73 -8.94
CA LEU A 317 3.60 -3.27 -9.66
C LEU A 317 3.24 -3.59 -11.11
N GLY A 318 2.21 -4.41 -11.34
CA GLY A 318 1.79 -4.79 -12.69
C GLY A 318 1.27 -3.61 -13.53
N GLN A 319 0.47 -2.72 -12.93
CA GLN A 319 -0.02 -1.53 -13.62
C GLN A 319 1.13 -0.60 -14.03
N LEU A 320 2.12 -0.42 -13.15
CA LEU A 320 3.24 0.46 -13.40
C LEU A 320 4.21 -0.14 -14.42
N GLU A 321 4.48 -1.44 -14.39
CA GLU A 321 5.29 -2.12 -15.40
C GLU A 321 4.76 -1.88 -16.81
N GLU A 322 3.46 -2.11 -17.03
CA GLU A 322 2.81 -1.91 -18.34
C GLU A 322 2.87 -0.43 -18.79
N ALA A 323 2.60 0.49 -17.87
CA ALA A 323 2.64 1.92 -18.17
C ALA A 323 4.07 2.42 -18.44
N VAL A 324 5.06 1.98 -17.65
CA VAL A 324 6.48 2.33 -17.83
C VAL A 324 7.01 1.79 -19.14
N GLU A 325 6.64 0.57 -19.55
CA GLU A 325 7.07 0.02 -20.84
C GLU A 325 6.66 0.95 -22.01
N THR A 326 5.44 1.47 -21.96
CA THR A 326 4.91 2.39 -22.97
C THR A 326 5.60 3.76 -22.91
N GLU A 327 5.72 4.35 -21.72
CA GLU A 327 6.34 5.67 -21.55
C GLU A 327 7.84 5.66 -21.82
N TRP A 328 8.52 4.55 -21.51
CA TRP A 328 9.96 4.45 -21.70
C TRP A 328 10.32 4.44 -23.18
N LYS A 329 9.56 3.72 -24.00
CA LYS A 329 9.68 3.77 -25.47
C LYS A 329 9.48 5.19 -26.01
N GLN A 330 8.47 5.92 -25.49
CA GLN A 330 8.20 7.30 -25.92
C GLN A 330 9.32 8.26 -25.53
N VAL A 331 9.82 8.18 -24.30
CA VAL A 331 10.91 9.04 -23.82
C VAL A 331 12.20 8.77 -24.59
N ARG A 332 12.51 7.51 -24.89
CA ARG A 332 13.68 7.17 -25.70
C ARG A 332 13.62 7.80 -27.09
N GLU A 333 12.45 7.78 -27.73
CA GLU A 333 12.27 8.42 -29.04
C GLU A 333 12.27 9.96 -28.95
N GLU A 334 11.68 10.54 -27.91
CA GLU A 334 11.66 11.98 -27.65
C GLU A 334 13.07 12.57 -27.50
N PHE A 335 13.99 11.81 -26.87
CA PHE A 335 15.34 12.27 -26.56
C PHE A 335 16.45 11.62 -27.39
N LYS A 336 16.12 10.87 -28.46
CA LYS A 336 17.09 10.10 -29.26
C LYS A 336 18.25 10.92 -29.84
N ASP A 337 18.01 12.21 -30.11
CA ASP A 337 19.00 13.12 -30.71
C ASP A 337 19.85 13.83 -29.65
N ASN A 338 19.67 13.51 -28.35
CA ASN A 338 20.44 14.08 -27.25
C ASN A 338 21.67 13.22 -26.95
N GLU A 339 22.83 13.65 -27.46
CA GLU A 339 24.11 12.93 -27.31
C GLU A 339 24.52 12.70 -25.85
N GLU A 340 24.15 13.59 -24.91
CA GLU A 340 24.46 13.44 -23.48
C GLU A 340 23.68 12.30 -22.81
N LEU A 341 22.61 11.81 -23.46
CA LEU A 341 21.72 10.77 -22.94
C LEU A 341 21.87 9.44 -23.68
N ASN A 342 22.68 9.34 -24.73
CA ASN A 342 22.80 8.15 -25.57
C ASN A 342 22.98 6.86 -24.77
N ASP A 343 23.92 6.84 -23.82
CA ASP A 343 24.18 5.66 -22.98
C ASP A 343 22.99 5.29 -22.09
N ALA A 344 22.22 6.28 -21.64
CA ALA A 344 21.02 6.05 -20.84
C ALA A 344 19.84 5.56 -21.68
N LEU A 345 19.73 6.05 -22.92
CA LEU A 345 18.67 5.65 -23.85
C LEU A 345 18.98 4.33 -24.57
N ALA A 346 20.23 3.87 -24.59
CA ALA A 346 20.59 2.58 -25.17
C ALA A 346 20.08 1.40 -24.34
N ASP A 347 19.88 1.60 -23.04
CA ASP A 347 19.41 0.56 -22.12
C ASP A 347 17.88 0.52 -22.08
N GLU A 348 17.33 -0.54 -22.67
CA GLU A 348 15.88 -0.73 -22.79
C GLU A 348 15.29 -1.47 -21.59
N GLU A 349 16.12 -2.23 -20.87
CA GLU A 349 15.69 -3.05 -19.76
C GLU A 349 15.38 -2.17 -18.55
N PHE A 350 14.38 -2.59 -17.77
CA PHE A 350 14.02 -1.96 -16.52
C PHE A 350 13.38 -2.98 -15.59
N GLU A 351 13.35 -2.66 -14.30
CA GLU A 351 12.68 -3.47 -13.29
C GLU A 351 11.82 -2.58 -12.37
N VAL A 352 10.65 -3.09 -11.98
CA VAL A 352 9.84 -2.53 -10.89
C VAL A 352 9.86 -3.53 -9.75
N VAL A 353 10.32 -3.09 -8.57
CA VAL A 353 10.46 -3.93 -7.38
C VAL A 353 9.71 -3.32 -6.21
N VAL A 354 9.24 -4.14 -5.28
CA VAL A 354 8.68 -3.70 -4.00
C VAL A 354 9.75 -3.85 -2.92
N SER A 355 9.87 -2.85 -2.05
CA SER A 355 10.81 -2.86 -0.93
C SER A 355 10.65 -4.10 -0.05
N GLU A 356 11.77 -4.76 0.26
CA GLU A 356 11.83 -5.91 1.17
C GLU A 356 11.95 -5.49 2.63
N VAL A 357 12.35 -4.24 2.89
CA VAL A 357 12.62 -3.75 4.25
C VAL A 357 11.54 -2.81 4.77
N ASP A 358 10.63 -2.36 3.90
CA ASP A 358 9.42 -1.65 4.29
C ASP A 358 8.47 -2.56 5.08
N ARG A 359 8.08 -2.10 6.27
CA ARG A 359 7.28 -2.86 7.23
C ARG A 359 6.44 -1.94 8.09
N ASP A 360 5.34 -2.49 8.58
CA ASP A 360 4.47 -1.80 9.53
C ASP A 360 5.27 -1.49 10.82
N PRO A 361 5.24 -0.25 11.34
CA PRO A 361 5.85 0.07 12.63
C PRO A 361 5.27 -0.76 13.78
N TYR A 362 4.04 -1.26 13.65
CA TYR A 362 3.39 -2.14 14.62
C TYR A 362 3.65 -3.62 14.31
N GLY A 363 3.89 -4.39 15.36
CA GLY A 363 3.88 -5.85 15.32
C GLY A 363 2.84 -6.40 16.30
N ILE A 364 2.28 -7.56 15.98
CA ILE A 364 1.32 -8.26 16.85
C ILE A 364 2.10 -9.25 17.70
N VAL A 365 2.00 -9.08 19.02
CA VAL A 365 2.52 -10.05 19.98
C VAL A 365 1.56 -11.23 20.06
N VAL A 366 2.05 -12.41 19.70
CA VAL A 366 1.29 -13.66 19.82
C VAL A 366 1.85 -14.46 21.00
N LEU A 367 0.98 -14.79 21.96
CA LEU A 367 1.30 -15.66 23.09
C LEU A 367 0.84 -17.08 22.72
N LYS A 368 1.77 -17.99 22.48
CA LYS A 368 1.43 -19.41 22.30
C LYS A 368 1.50 -20.11 23.66
N PRO A 369 0.45 -20.78 24.14
CA PRO A 369 0.60 -21.71 25.25
C PRO A 369 1.65 -22.77 24.84
N GLU A 370 2.57 -23.13 25.74
CA GLU A 370 3.42 -24.31 25.52
C GLU A 370 2.48 -25.49 25.24
N ALA A 371 2.70 -26.18 24.11
CA ALA A 371 1.93 -27.38 23.80
C ALA A 371 2.08 -28.37 24.96
N GLU A 372 0.96 -28.72 25.61
CA GLU A 372 0.93 -29.74 26.66
C GLU A 372 1.27 -31.14 26.14
#